data_AF-A0A3A1VI11-F1
#
_entry.id   AF-A0A3A1VI11-F1
#
_cell.length_a   1.000
_cell.length_b   1.000
_cell.length_c   1.000
_cell.angle_alpha   90.00
_cell.angle_beta   90.00
_cell.angle_gamma   90.00
#
_symmetry.space_group_name_H-M   'P 1'
#
loop_
_entity.id
_entity.type
_entity.pdbx_description
1 polymer ?
#
loop_
_entity_poly.entity_id
_entity_poly.type
_entity_poly.pdbx_seq_one_letter_code
_entity_poly.pdbx_strand_id
1 'polypeptide(L)'
;MAYVNGNLALQPKRKPQQQQVVRETKKVVVKRKSLPVQEKLLYLFTVLLCVVVAGVIISRYAQIYNMNLQIKQMNAEYETMNIEMEDLKRQVEMLSDPERIRQLAETQGMVSSLEGGIMIKKDNVSTSTAMRD
;
A
#
# COMPACT_ATOMS: atom_id res chain seq x y z
N MET A 1 -58.41 -50.71 -102.22
CA MET A 1 -57.87 -51.37 -101.01
C MET A 1 -56.36 -51.16 -101.01
N ALA A 2 -55.85 -50.31 -100.12
CA ALA A 2 -54.42 -50.05 -99.98
C ALA A 2 -53.97 -50.68 -98.67
N TYR A 3 -53.20 -51.76 -98.77
CA TYR A 3 -52.56 -52.43 -97.65
C TYR A 3 -51.33 -51.62 -97.24
N VAL A 4 -51.31 -51.10 -96.01
CA VAL A 4 -50.13 -50.48 -95.42
C VAL A 4 -49.61 -51.40 -94.33
N ASN A 5 -48.66 -52.25 -94.69
CA ASN A 5 -47.78 -52.92 -93.76
C ASN A 5 -46.67 -51.93 -93.39
N GLY A 6 -46.76 -51.35 -92.19
CA GLY A 6 -45.75 -50.42 -91.69
C GLY A 6 -45.86 -50.34 -90.18
N ASN A 7 -44.79 -50.74 -89.50
CA ASN A 7 -44.65 -50.71 -88.05
C ASN A 7 -45.12 -49.37 -87.49
N LEU A 8 -46.30 -49.37 -86.84
CA LEU A 8 -46.93 -48.20 -86.25
C LEU A 8 -46.21 -47.85 -84.94
N ALA A 9 -44.95 -47.43 -85.03
CA ALA A 9 -44.32 -46.69 -83.96
C ALA A 9 -44.93 -45.28 -83.97
N LEU A 10 -46.10 -45.16 -83.35
CA LEU A 10 -46.68 -43.91 -82.91
C LEU A 10 -45.57 -43.19 -82.13
N GLN A 11 -44.99 -42.14 -82.69
CA GLN A 11 -44.08 -41.28 -81.94
C GLN A 11 -44.90 -40.75 -80.75
N PRO A 12 -44.55 -41.09 -79.49
CA PRO A 12 -45.27 -40.54 -78.37
C PRO A 12 -45.08 -39.03 -78.45
N LYS A 13 -46.22 -38.33 -78.61
CA LYS A 13 -46.36 -36.88 -78.54
C LYS A 13 -45.46 -36.40 -77.39
N ARG A 14 -44.34 -35.73 -77.71
CA ARG A 14 -43.46 -35.13 -76.70
C ARG A 14 -44.37 -34.28 -75.82
N LYS A 15 -44.51 -34.68 -74.56
CA LYS A 15 -45.15 -33.86 -73.55
C LYS A 15 -44.44 -32.51 -73.64
N PRO A 16 -45.16 -31.36 -73.68
CA PRO A 16 -44.50 -30.08 -73.57
C PRO A 16 -43.61 -30.18 -72.36
N GLN A 17 -42.31 -29.97 -72.59
CA GLN A 17 -41.28 -30.00 -71.58
C GLN A 17 -41.74 -28.97 -70.56
N GLN A 18 -42.35 -29.46 -69.49
CA GLN A 18 -42.71 -28.66 -68.34
C GLN A 18 -41.38 -28.03 -67.97
N GLN A 19 -41.23 -26.74 -68.27
CA GLN A 19 -40.13 -25.95 -67.76
C GLN A 19 -40.17 -26.23 -66.28
N GLN A 20 -39.21 -27.05 -65.84
CA GLN A 20 -38.92 -27.16 -64.44
C GLN A 20 -38.43 -25.76 -64.14
N VAL A 21 -39.36 -24.91 -63.69
CA VAL A 21 -39.05 -23.66 -63.05
C VAL A 21 -38.19 -24.12 -61.90
N VAL A 22 -36.87 -24.07 -62.11
CA VAL A 22 -35.88 -24.36 -61.10
C VAL A 22 -36.24 -23.40 -60.00
N ARG A 23 -36.96 -23.89 -58.99
CA ARG A 23 -37.15 -23.16 -57.76
C ARG A 23 -35.74 -22.99 -57.27
N GLU A 24 -35.21 -21.78 -57.42
CA GLU A 24 -33.99 -21.36 -56.78
C GLU A 24 -34.20 -21.64 -55.30
N THR A 25 -33.75 -22.80 -54.84
CA THR A 25 -33.68 -23.13 -53.42
C THR A 25 -32.62 -22.19 -52.90
N LYS A 26 -33.07 -21.00 -52.52
CA LYS A 26 -32.26 -19.94 -51.93
C LYS A 26 -31.40 -20.61 -50.88
N LYS A 27 -30.13 -20.82 -51.20
CA LYS A 27 -29.15 -21.43 -50.31
C LYS A 27 -29.13 -20.51 -49.11
N VAL A 28 -29.78 -20.93 -48.03
CA VAL A 28 -29.78 -20.17 -46.79
C VAL A 28 -28.35 -20.27 -46.30
N VAL A 29 -27.56 -19.27 -46.65
CA VAL A 29 -26.22 -19.09 -46.09
C VAL A 29 -26.47 -18.86 -44.61
N VAL A 30 -26.27 -19.91 -43.83
CA VAL A 30 -26.31 -19.84 -42.37
C VAL A 30 -25.16 -18.92 -42.00
N LYS A 31 -25.44 -17.63 -41.86
CA LYS A 31 -24.47 -16.69 -41.30
C LYS A 31 -24.15 -17.24 -39.92
N ARG A 32 -22.89 -17.63 -39.73
CA ARG A 32 -22.39 -18.05 -38.41
C ARG A 32 -22.77 -16.94 -37.44
N LYS A 33 -23.58 -17.24 -36.42
CA LYS A 33 -23.90 -16.28 -35.36
C LYS A 33 -22.56 -15.74 -34.85
N SER A 34 -22.28 -14.46 -35.09
CA SER A 34 -21.16 -13.82 -34.41
C SER A 34 -21.45 -13.93 -32.93
N LEU A 35 -20.55 -14.57 -32.19
CA LEU A 35 -20.65 -14.69 -30.74
C LEU A 35 -21.01 -13.32 -30.15
N PRO A 36 -22.05 -13.23 -29.31
CA PRO A 36 -22.51 -11.97 -28.77
C PRO A 36 -21.34 -11.27 -28.09
N VAL A 37 -21.11 -10.01 -28.47
CA VAL A 37 -19.96 -9.20 -28.02
C VAL A 37 -19.89 -9.13 -26.48
N GLN A 38 -21.04 -9.27 -25.83
CA GLN A 38 -21.25 -9.27 -24.39
C GLN A 38 -20.53 -10.41 -23.67
N GLU A 39 -20.51 -11.63 -24.22
CA GLU A 39 -19.78 -12.76 -23.61
C GLU A 39 -18.28 -12.51 -23.64
N LYS A 40 -17.74 -12.03 -24.77
CA LYS A 40 -16.31 -11.70 -24.88
C LYS A 40 -15.88 -10.59 -23.92
N LEU A 41 -16.76 -9.61 -23.67
CA LEU A 41 -16.49 -8.50 -22.77
C LEU A 41 -16.50 -8.95 -21.30
N LEU A 42 -17.38 -9.88 -20.93
CA LEU A 42 -17.37 -10.48 -19.59
C LEU A 42 -16.09 -11.27 -19.32
N TYR A 43 -15.59 -12.07 -20.28
CA TYR A 43 -14.32 -12.77 -20.11
C TYR A 43 -13.13 -11.81 -20.00
N LEU A 44 -13.12 -10.71 -20.75
CA LEU A 44 -12.08 -9.70 -20.61
C LEU A 44 -12.13 -9.03 -19.24
N PHE A 45 -13.34 -8.74 -18.75
CA PHE A 45 -13.54 -8.16 -17.42
C PHE A 45 -13.07 -9.09 -16.31
N THR A 46 -13.35 -10.39 -16.38
CA THR A 46 -12.90 -11.35 -15.36
C THR A 46 -11.38 -11.49 -15.35
N VAL A 47 -10.73 -11.51 -16.52
CA VAL A 47 -9.26 -11.49 -16.61
C VAL A 47 -8.69 -10.20 -16.01
N LEU A 48 -9.28 -9.04 -16.34
CA LEU A 48 -8.87 -7.76 -15.80
C LEU A 48 -9.00 -7.73 -14.27
N LEU A 49 -10.13 -8.20 -13.74
CA LEU A 49 -10.37 -8.28 -12.29
C LEU A 49 -9.32 -9.17 -11.62
N CYS A 50 -8.99 -10.31 -12.22
CA CYS A 50 -7.95 -11.22 -11.71
C CYS A 50 -6.57 -10.53 -11.65
N VAL A 51 -6.19 -9.79 -12.70
CA VAL A 51 -4.94 -9.02 -12.74
C VAL A 51 -4.92 -7.92 -11.68
N VAL A 52 -6.03 -7.21 -11.48
CA VAL A 52 -6.15 -6.17 -10.46
C VAL A 52 -5.97 -6.77 -9.06
N VAL A 53 -6.63 -7.89 -8.76
CA VAL A 53 -6.49 -8.58 -7.47
C VAL A 53 -5.05 -9.02 -7.25
N ALA A 54 -4.42 -9.64 -8.26
CA ALA A 54 -3.00 -10.01 -8.20
C ALA A 54 -2.10 -8.79 -7.95
N GLY A 55 -2.34 -7.68 -8.65
CA GLY A 55 -1.60 -6.43 -8.47
C GLY A 55 -1.73 -5.84 -7.07
N VAL A 56 -2.94 -5.86 -6.49
CA VAL A 56 -3.17 -5.42 -5.10
C VAL A 56 -2.39 -6.27 -4.12
N ILE A 57 -2.41 -7.60 -4.28
CA ILE A 57 -1.67 -8.51 -3.41
C ILE A 57 -0.17 -8.18 -3.47
N ILE A 58 0.41 -8.08 -4.66
CA ILE A 58 1.84 -7.75 -4.84
C ILE A 58 2.17 -6.39 -4.20
N SER A 59 1.32 -5.38 -4.41
CA SER A 59 1.50 -4.04 -3.82
C SER A 59 1.48 -4.08 -2.29
N ARG A 60 0.58 -4.87 -1.68
CA ARG A 60 0.54 -5.07 -0.23
C ARG A 60 1.80 -5.73 0.30
N TYR A 61 2.32 -6.75 -0.39
CA TYR A 61 3.59 -7.38 -0.02
C TYR A 61 4.77 -6.40 -0.09
N ALA A 62 4.83 -5.57 -1.14
CA ALA A 62 5.86 -4.53 -1.25
C ALA A 62 5.76 -3.48 -0.13
N GLN A 63 4.55 -3.08 0.27
CA GLN A 63 4.34 -2.16 1.41
C GLN A 63 4.84 -2.75 2.72
N ILE A 64 4.52 -4.03 2.98
CA ILE A 64 4.98 -4.73 4.19
C ILE A 64 6.51 -4.81 4.24
N TYR A 65 7.16 -5.05 3.10
CA TYR A 65 8.62 -5.08 3.04
C TYR A 65 9.24 -3.71 3.37
N ASN A 66 8.73 -2.64 2.77
CA ASN A 66 9.19 -1.29 3.06
C ASN A 66 8.97 -0.90 4.54
N MET A 67 7.84 -1.29 5.11
CA MET A 67 7.52 -1.02 6.51
C MET A 67 8.48 -1.72 7.48
N ASN A 68 8.85 -2.97 7.22
CA ASN A 68 9.85 -3.68 8.02
C ASN A 68 11.22 -3.01 7.98
N LEU A 69 11.62 -2.50 6.81
CA LEU A 69 12.87 -1.75 6.65
C LEU A 69 12.83 -0.43 7.44
N GLN A 70 11.72 0.30 7.35
CA GLN A 70 11.52 1.54 8.07
C GLN A 70 11.55 1.32 9.60
N ILE A 71 10.91 0.25 10.09
CA ILE A 71 10.96 -0.12 11.51
C ILE A 71 12.39 -0.40 11.96
N LYS A 72 13.19 -1.12 11.15
CA LYS A 72 14.59 -1.38 11.48
C LYS A 72 15.43 -0.10 11.54
N GLN A 73 15.24 0.81 10.58
CA GLN A 73 15.94 2.09 10.56
C GLN A 73 15.56 2.94 11.78
N MET A 74 14.26 3.04 12.05
CA MET A 74 13.75 3.79 13.20
C MET A 74 14.26 3.20 14.52
N ASN A 75 14.28 1.88 14.68
CA ASN A 75 14.83 1.25 15.89
C ASN A 75 16.32 1.54 16.08
N ALA A 76 17.11 1.53 15.02
CA ALA A 76 18.53 1.88 15.09
C ALA A 76 18.73 3.35 15.50
N GLU A 77 17.92 4.26 14.95
CA GLU A 77 17.93 5.68 15.33
C GLU A 77 17.52 5.87 16.81
N TYR A 78 16.48 5.17 17.27
CA TYR A 78 16.07 5.18 18.68
C TYR A 78 17.17 4.67 19.62
N GLU A 79 17.88 3.61 19.23
CA GLU A 79 19.01 3.08 20.00
C GLU A 79 20.13 4.12 20.10
N THR A 80 20.50 4.76 19.00
CA THR A 80 21.51 5.83 19.02
C THR A 80 21.09 7.01 19.89
N MET A 81 19.83 7.46 19.79
CA MET A 81 19.31 8.58 20.58
C MET A 81 19.26 8.24 22.07
N ASN A 82 18.96 7.00 22.43
CA ASN A 82 18.99 6.56 23.83
C ASN A 82 20.41 6.55 24.40
N ILE A 83 21.40 6.09 23.63
CA ILE A 83 22.80 6.14 24.06
C ILE A 83 23.25 7.58 24.27
N GLU A 84 22.93 8.48 23.34
CA GLU A 84 23.24 9.91 23.47
C GLU A 84 22.57 10.54 24.69
N MET A 85 21.30 10.19 24.97
CA MET A 85 20.62 10.65 26.18
C MET A 85 21.27 10.12 27.46
N GLU A 86 21.67 8.85 27.48
CA GLU A 86 22.34 8.25 28.63
C GLU A 86 23.70 8.91 28.89
N ASP A 87 24.49 9.14 27.85
CA ASP A 87 25.76 9.85 27.93
C ASP A 87 25.57 11.29 28.39
N LEU A 88 24.55 11.99 27.90
CA LEU A 88 24.26 13.36 28.32
C LEU A 88 23.81 13.41 29.78
N LYS A 89 22.97 12.46 30.20
CA LYS A 89 22.52 12.33 31.59
C LYS A 89 23.71 12.04 32.52
N ARG A 90 24.63 11.16 32.10
CA ARG A 90 25.85 10.86 32.84
C ARG A 90 26.75 12.08 32.97
N GLN A 91 26.93 12.85 31.90
CA GLN A 91 27.67 14.11 31.95
C GLN A 91 27.02 15.10 32.92
N VAL A 92 25.70 15.27 32.87
CA VAL A 92 24.97 16.12 33.80
C VAL A 92 25.16 15.65 35.24
N GLU A 93 25.10 14.35 35.51
CA GLU A 93 25.33 13.79 36.85
C GLU A 93 26.76 14.07 37.34
N MET A 94 27.77 13.87 36.48
CA MET A 94 29.18 14.18 36.80
C MET A 94 29.42 15.69 37.02
N LEU A 95 28.71 16.55 36.28
CA LEU A 95 28.78 18.01 36.42
C LEU A 95 27.99 18.53 37.63
N SER A 96 26.89 17.85 37.97
CA SER A 96 26.02 18.16 39.10
C SER A 96 26.53 17.56 40.42
N ASP A 97 27.62 16.78 40.36
CA ASP A 97 28.23 16.18 41.53
C ASP A 97 28.64 17.28 42.53
N PRO A 98 28.03 17.31 43.72
CA PRO A 98 28.21 18.38 44.70
C PRO A 98 29.65 18.49 45.20
N GLU A 99 30.43 17.41 45.20
CA GLU A 99 31.84 17.46 45.58
C GLU A 99 32.66 18.22 44.53
N ARG A 100 32.37 17.99 43.25
CA ARG A 100 33.02 18.67 42.12
C ARG A 100 32.67 20.15 42.11
N ILE A 101 31.41 20.49 42.39
CA ILE A 101 30.94 21.87 42.53
C ILE A 101 31.63 22.55 43.72
N ARG A 102 31.77 21.87 44.86
CA ARG A 102 32.50 22.38 46.03
C ARG A 102 33.97 22.67 45.71
N GLN A 103 34.68 21.74 45.06
CA GLN A 103 36.07 21.95 44.65
C GLN A 103 36.22 23.12 43.67
N LEU A 104 35.31 23.25 42.71
CA LEU A 104 35.29 24.38 41.76
C LEU A 104 34.97 25.72 42.45
N ALA A 105 34.08 25.72 43.43
CA ALA A 105 33.75 26.89 44.23
C ALA A 105 34.94 27.32 45.12
N GLU A 106 35.61 26.36 45.77
CA GLU A 106 36.80 26.59 46.60
C GLU A 106 37.98 27.14 45.79
N THR A 107 38.25 26.57 44.61
CA THR A 107 39.28 27.10 43.70
C THR A 107 38.97 28.51 43.18
N GLN A 108 37.70 28.88 43.09
CA GLN A 108 37.26 30.24 42.75
C GLN A 108 37.19 31.18 43.97
N GLY A 109 37.63 30.71 45.16
CA GLY A 109 37.70 31.51 46.37
C GLY A 109 36.36 31.68 47.10
N MET A 110 35.34 30.89 46.76
CA MET A 110 34.07 30.87 47.46
C MET A 110 34.17 29.98 48.70
N VAL A 111 33.57 30.42 49.82
CA VAL A 111 33.54 29.69 51.09
C VAL A 111 32.11 29.26 51.41
N SER A 112 31.95 28.03 51.90
CA SER A 112 30.65 27.46 52.25
C SER A 112 30.03 28.22 53.43
N SER A 113 28.85 28.82 53.25
CA SER A 113 28.11 29.52 54.32
C SER A 113 27.47 28.58 55.35
N LEU A 114 27.52 27.25 55.12
CA LEU A 114 26.97 26.26 56.05
C LEU A 114 27.73 26.18 57.38
N GLU A 115 28.99 26.62 57.42
CA GLU A 115 29.79 26.62 58.65
C GLU A 115 29.84 28.00 59.34
N GLY A 116 29.30 29.03 58.69
CA GLY A 116 29.24 30.39 59.19
C GLY A 116 27.86 30.98 58.99
N GLY A 117 26.95 30.73 59.94
CA GLY A 117 25.67 31.43 60.00
C GLY A 117 25.88 32.93 59.90
N ILE A 118 25.17 33.58 58.97
CA ILE A 118 25.28 35.02 58.72
C ILE A 118 24.84 35.77 59.99
N MET A 119 25.80 36.13 60.85
CA MET A 119 25.53 36.96 62.01
C MET A 119 25.42 38.41 61.56
N ILE A 120 24.19 38.88 61.39
CA ILE A 120 23.89 40.30 61.22
C ILE A 120 24.18 40.97 62.57
N LYS A 121 25.28 41.72 62.65
CA LYS A 121 25.55 42.60 63.78
C LYS A 121 24.55 43.76 63.73
N LYS A 122 23.40 43.58 64.37
CA LYS A 122 22.45 44.67 64.61
C LYS A 122 22.92 45.42 65.84
N ASP A 123 23.34 46.67 65.62
CA ASP A 123 23.74 47.56 66.70
C ASP A 123 22.60 47.71 67.70
N ASN A 124 22.93 47.36 68.94
CA ASN A 124 22.25 47.64 70.20
C ASN A 124 20.81 47.11 70.35
N VAL A 125 20.71 46.16 71.29
CA VAL A 125 19.52 45.70 72.03
C VAL A 125 18.73 44.55 71.37
N SER A 126 18.80 43.40 72.06
CA SER A 126 17.95 42.20 71.96
C SER A 126 18.26 41.19 70.84
N THR A 127 18.94 40.12 71.23
CA THR A 127 18.94 38.83 70.52
C THR A 127 17.50 38.31 70.45
N SER A 128 16.88 38.39 69.29
CA SER A 128 15.65 37.64 69.00
C SER A 128 15.88 36.88 67.71
N THR A 129 15.92 35.56 67.83
CA THR A 129 15.82 34.62 66.72
C THR A 129 14.52 34.91 65.97
N ALA A 130 14.63 35.49 64.78
CA ALA A 130 13.50 35.61 63.87
C ALA A 130 13.30 34.25 63.19
N MET A 131 12.73 33.31 63.93
CA MET A 131 12.19 32.08 63.37
C MET A 131 10.71 32.03 63.78
N ARG A 132 9.85 32.42 62.84
CA ARG A 132 8.44 32.01 62.87
C ARG A 132 7.81 32.11 61.48
N ASP A 133 7.13 31.01 61.16
CA ASP A 133 6.37 30.61 59.97
C ASP A 133 7.15 30.20 58.72
#